data_AF-A0A816JQL2-F1
#
_entry.id   AF-A0A816JQL2-F1
#
_cell.length_a   1.000
_cell.length_b   1.000
_cell.length_c   1.000
_cell.angle_alpha   90.00
_cell.angle_beta   90.00
_cell.angle_gamma   90.00
#
_symmetry.space_group_name_H-M   'P 1'
#
loop_
_entity.id
_entity.type
_entity.pdbx_description
1 polymer ?
#
loop_
_entity_poly.entity_id
_entity_poly.type
_entity_poly.pdbx_seq_one_letter_code
_entity_poly.pdbx_strand_id
1 'polypeptide(L)'
;MNNKNIKTGQRLEVKGITPAQADVEVTFNVGQCLDKAEEFDPSYTFKPLDLCKIKGSNVTGGVGPFGLITLATPDLEEYTPVFFRVFKDTSTDKPKVLMCSDARPSSLKQDRGPLKQDRMYKPSFAGFVDVDLSDGRISLRSLIDHSVVESFGALGKTVITSRVYPVKAVKGNAHLYVFNNGTQTVNIESLDAWSMEKPLQMMNNGAL
;
A
#
# COMPACT_ATOMS: atom_id res chain seq x y z
N MET A 1 -4.97 12.04 -11.18
CA MET A 1 -5.50 11.04 -12.14
C MET A 1 -6.90 10.71 -11.68
N ASN A 2 -7.95 11.09 -12.44
CA ASN A 2 -9.32 11.10 -11.91
C ASN A 2 -10.24 10.21 -12.72
N ASN A 3 -11.19 9.58 -12.03
CA ASN A 3 -12.21 8.67 -12.55
C ASN A 3 -11.66 7.66 -13.57
N LYS A 4 -10.68 6.85 -13.14
CA LYS A 4 -10.01 5.88 -14.01
C LYS A 4 -10.20 4.46 -13.51
N ASN A 5 -10.77 3.61 -14.37
CA ASN A 5 -10.89 2.18 -14.09
C ASN A 5 -9.54 1.48 -14.21
N ILE A 6 -9.22 0.66 -13.21
CA ILE A 6 -8.05 -0.22 -13.18
C ILE A 6 -8.53 -1.67 -13.21
N LYS A 7 -8.33 -2.32 -14.35
CA LYS A 7 -8.74 -3.72 -14.55
C LYS A 7 -7.79 -4.67 -13.82
N THR A 8 -8.18 -5.94 -13.72
CA THR A 8 -7.34 -7.00 -13.17
C THR A 8 -5.94 -7.03 -13.80
N GLY A 9 -4.92 -7.08 -12.94
CA GLY A 9 -3.51 -7.13 -13.31
C GLY A 9 -2.95 -5.81 -13.83
N GLN A 10 -3.76 -4.75 -13.91
CA GLN A 10 -3.26 -3.45 -14.36
C GLN A 10 -2.54 -2.71 -13.25
N ARG A 11 -1.50 -1.99 -13.66
CA ARG A 11 -0.83 -0.98 -12.86
C ARG A 11 -0.62 0.28 -13.69
N LEU A 12 -0.80 1.43 -13.08
CA LEU A 12 -0.68 2.74 -13.70
C LEU A 12 0.40 3.53 -12.96
N GLU A 13 1.44 3.96 -13.68
CA GLU A 13 2.51 4.76 -13.09
C GLU A 13 2.03 6.18 -12.79
N VAL A 14 2.36 6.69 -11.61
CA VAL A 14 2.17 8.09 -11.23
C VAL A 14 3.42 8.86 -11.65
N LYS A 15 3.27 9.71 -12.66
CA LYS A 15 4.38 10.47 -13.29
C LYS A 15 4.39 11.93 -12.82
N GLY A 16 5.52 12.59 -13.04
CA GLY A 16 5.67 14.03 -12.78
C GLY A 16 5.93 14.40 -11.31
N ILE A 17 6.29 13.41 -10.48
CA ILE A 17 6.62 13.58 -9.07
C ILE A 17 8.03 13.04 -8.77
N THR A 18 8.52 13.23 -7.53
CA THR A 18 9.71 12.55 -6.98
C THR A 18 9.31 11.34 -6.14
N PRO A 19 9.23 10.11 -6.69
CA PRO A 19 8.54 8.99 -6.01
C PRO A 19 9.20 8.53 -4.71
N ALA A 20 10.50 8.80 -4.52
CA ALA A 20 11.21 8.53 -3.28
C ALA A 20 10.95 9.57 -2.17
N GLN A 21 10.35 10.72 -2.49
CA GLN A 21 10.03 11.78 -1.53
C GLN A 21 8.73 12.48 -1.97
N ALA A 22 7.59 11.91 -1.59
CA ALA A 22 6.28 12.32 -2.08
C ALA A 22 5.17 12.12 -1.05
N ASP A 23 4.10 12.89 -1.20
CA ASP A 23 2.81 12.68 -0.56
C ASP A 23 1.80 12.28 -1.64
N VAL A 24 1.05 11.20 -1.41
CA VAL A 24 0.15 10.63 -2.40
C VAL A 24 -1.15 10.29 -1.71
N GLU A 25 -2.26 10.80 -2.24
CA GLU A 25 -3.60 10.51 -1.78
C GLU A 25 -4.43 9.95 -2.93
N VAL A 26 -5.04 8.79 -2.70
CA VAL A 26 -5.90 8.12 -3.68
C VAL A 26 -7.21 7.72 -3.03
N THR A 27 -8.33 7.98 -3.72
CA THR A 27 -9.65 7.46 -3.37
C THR A 27 -10.06 6.41 -4.38
N PHE A 28 -10.32 5.20 -3.89
CA PHE A 28 -10.85 4.11 -4.69
C PHE A 28 -12.36 4.04 -4.51
N ASN A 29 -13.09 3.73 -5.59
CA ASN A 29 -14.49 3.35 -5.54
C ASN A 29 -14.65 1.88 -5.96
N VAL A 30 -15.19 1.07 -5.05
CA VAL A 30 -15.42 -0.38 -5.17
C VAL A 30 -16.89 -0.76 -5.00
N GLY A 31 -17.81 0.22 -4.93
CA GLY A 31 -19.22 -0.01 -4.63
C GLY A 31 -19.89 -1.00 -5.58
N GLN A 32 -19.53 -0.97 -6.86
CA GLN A 32 -20.09 -1.84 -7.90
C GLN A 32 -19.65 -3.31 -7.81
N CYS A 33 -18.66 -3.65 -6.97
CA CYS A 33 -18.11 -5.00 -6.90
C CYS A 33 -18.04 -5.58 -5.48
N LEU A 34 -18.63 -4.92 -4.48
CA LEU A 34 -18.69 -5.42 -3.10
C LEU A 34 -19.37 -6.80 -3.00
N ASP A 35 -20.38 -7.06 -3.83
CA ASP A 35 -21.05 -8.37 -3.92
C ASP A 35 -20.16 -9.48 -4.49
N LYS A 36 -18.98 -9.15 -5.02
CA LYS A 36 -17.96 -10.11 -5.52
C LYS A 36 -16.77 -10.26 -4.57
N ALA A 37 -16.80 -9.62 -3.40
CA ALA A 37 -15.80 -9.85 -2.36
C ALA A 37 -15.82 -11.33 -1.91
N GLU A 38 -14.63 -11.85 -1.58
CA GLU A 38 -14.48 -13.22 -1.07
C GLU A 38 -14.99 -13.30 0.38
N GLU A 39 -15.44 -14.47 0.81
CA GLU A 39 -15.90 -14.65 2.20
C GLU A 39 -14.74 -14.47 3.18
N PHE A 40 -15.01 -13.77 4.28
CA PHE A 40 -14.05 -13.60 5.37
C PHE A 40 -13.99 -14.88 6.20
N ASP A 41 -12.80 -15.45 6.38
CA ASP A 41 -12.57 -16.55 7.33
C ASP A 41 -12.47 -15.99 8.76
N PRO A 42 -13.42 -16.31 9.66
CA PRO A 42 -13.45 -15.77 11.02
C PRO A 42 -12.23 -16.14 11.87
N SER A 43 -11.46 -17.16 11.50
CA SER A 43 -10.23 -17.55 12.20
C SER A 43 -9.14 -16.47 12.17
N TYR A 44 -9.25 -15.51 11.24
CA TYR A 44 -8.35 -14.35 11.10
C TYR A 44 -8.84 -13.08 11.80
N THR A 45 -9.95 -13.12 12.54
CA THR A 45 -10.57 -11.92 13.18
C THR A 45 -9.58 -11.08 13.98
N PHE A 46 -8.64 -11.71 14.68
CA PHE A 46 -7.60 -11.05 15.47
C PHE A 46 -6.19 -11.23 14.89
N LYS A 47 -6.10 -11.63 13.61
CA LYS A 47 -4.84 -11.96 12.94
C LYS A 47 -4.71 -11.29 11.55
N PRO A 48 -4.88 -9.95 11.46
CA PRO A 48 -4.77 -9.25 10.17
C PRO A 48 -3.39 -9.44 9.54
N LEU A 49 -2.33 -9.51 10.36
CA LEU A 49 -0.97 -9.73 9.89
C LEU A 49 -0.79 -11.09 9.21
N ASP A 50 -1.31 -12.16 9.80
CA ASP A 50 -1.19 -13.50 9.22
C ASP A 50 -1.98 -13.59 7.92
N LEU A 51 -3.19 -13.01 7.90
CA LEU A 51 -4.00 -12.90 6.69
C LEU A 51 -3.26 -12.14 5.58
N CYS A 52 -2.60 -11.03 5.92
CA CYS A 52 -1.81 -10.26 4.96
C CYS A 52 -0.63 -11.06 4.37
N LYS A 53 0.03 -11.87 5.20
CA LYS A 53 1.15 -12.72 4.74
C LYS A 53 0.70 -13.75 3.72
N ILE A 54 -0.48 -14.36 3.91
CA ILE A 54 -1.03 -15.39 3.00
C ILE A 54 -1.76 -14.79 1.79
N LYS A 55 -2.39 -13.62 1.95
CA LYS A 55 -3.13 -12.89 0.93
C LYS A 55 -2.34 -11.63 0.52
N GLY A 56 -1.07 -11.81 0.15
CA GLY A 56 -0.17 -10.73 -0.25
C GLY A 56 -0.57 -10.04 -1.57
N SER A 57 0.15 -9.00 -1.99
CA SER A 57 -0.18 -8.18 -3.17
C SER A 57 -0.25 -8.94 -4.51
N ASN A 58 0.38 -10.11 -4.61
CA ASN A 58 0.39 -10.95 -5.82
C ASN A 58 -0.63 -12.11 -5.78
N VAL A 59 -1.37 -12.26 -4.69
CA VAL A 59 -2.38 -13.32 -4.55
C VAL A 59 -3.71 -12.79 -5.05
N THR A 60 -4.22 -13.24 -6.19
CA THR A 60 -5.50 -12.75 -6.71
C THR A 60 -6.65 -13.01 -5.72
N GLY A 61 -7.48 -12.00 -5.45
CA GLY A 61 -8.71 -12.10 -4.66
C GLY A 61 -9.94 -11.59 -5.41
N GLY A 62 -11.08 -11.55 -4.73
CA GLY A 62 -12.31 -10.95 -5.27
C GLY A 62 -12.13 -9.46 -5.50
N VAL A 63 -12.36 -8.67 -4.44
CA VAL A 63 -12.13 -7.23 -4.42
C VAL A 63 -10.77 -6.95 -3.79
N GLY A 64 -9.77 -6.86 -4.65
CA GLY A 64 -8.37 -6.67 -4.30
C GLY A 64 -7.51 -7.93 -4.39
N PRO A 65 -6.18 -7.75 -4.25
CA PRO A 65 -5.54 -6.57 -3.67
C PRO A 65 -5.47 -5.39 -4.65
N PHE A 66 -5.80 -4.19 -4.19
CA PHE A 66 -5.67 -2.93 -4.95
C PHE A 66 -5.10 -1.84 -4.04
N GLY A 67 -4.32 -0.91 -4.59
CA GLY A 67 -3.66 0.11 -3.79
C GLY A 67 -2.48 0.76 -4.51
N LEU A 68 -1.44 1.08 -3.74
CA LEU A 68 -0.20 1.69 -4.21
C LEU A 68 0.95 0.68 -4.22
N ILE A 69 1.86 0.83 -5.17
CA ILE A 69 3.17 0.19 -5.19
C ILE A 69 4.20 1.31 -5.05
N THR A 70 4.76 1.45 -3.86
CA THR A 70 5.71 2.52 -3.49
C THR A 70 7.15 2.03 -3.60
N LEU A 71 8.10 2.96 -3.75
CA LEU A 71 9.55 2.67 -3.78
C LEU A 71 9.88 1.47 -4.67
N ALA A 72 9.40 1.51 -5.91
CA ALA A 72 9.45 0.38 -6.83
C ALA A 72 10.47 0.57 -7.95
N THR A 73 11.04 -0.51 -8.45
CA THR A 73 11.71 -0.53 -9.76
C THR A 73 10.70 -0.73 -10.90
N PRO A 74 11.00 -0.34 -12.15
CA PRO A 74 10.08 -0.52 -13.29
C PRO A 74 9.66 -1.98 -13.55
N ASP A 75 10.56 -2.91 -13.29
CA ASP A 75 10.37 -4.35 -13.44
C ASP A 75 9.75 -5.02 -12.20
N LEU A 76 9.52 -4.27 -11.11
CA LEU A 76 9.08 -4.77 -9.80
C LEU A 76 10.01 -5.85 -9.21
N GLU A 77 11.31 -5.75 -9.46
CA GLU A 77 12.31 -6.53 -8.73
C GLU A 77 12.39 -6.11 -7.26
N GLU A 78 12.23 -4.81 -6.99
CA GLU A 78 12.01 -4.25 -5.65
C GLU A 78 10.76 -3.39 -5.64
N TYR A 79 9.93 -3.52 -4.61
CA TYR A 79 8.75 -2.67 -4.40
C TYR A 79 8.17 -2.84 -3.01
N THR A 80 7.44 -1.83 -2.54
CA THR A 80 6.70 -1.85 -1.27
C THR A 80 5.21 -1.60 -1.55
N PRO A 81 4.39 -2.66 -1.67
CA PRO A 81 2.97 -2.53 -1.90
C PRO A 81 2.22 -2.17 -0.61
N VAL A 82 1.33 -1.18 -0.72
CA VAL A 82 0.36 -0.79 0.30
C VAL A 82 -1.02 -0.93 -0.31
N PHE A 83 -1.86 -1.81 0.22
CA PHE A 83 -3.08 -2.21 -0.46
C PHE A 83 -4.22 -2.57 0.47
N PHE A 84 -5.43 -2.56 -0.10
CA PHE A 84 -6.63 -3.06 0.53
C PHE A 84 -7.07 -4.39 -0.06
N ARG A 85 -7.80 -5.14 0.76
CA ARG A 85 -8.69 -6.22 0.35
C ARG A 85 -10.03 -6.07 1.05
N VAL A 86 -11.10 -6.38 0.34
CA VAL A 86 -12.46 -6.35 0.89
C VAL A 86 -13.00 -7.78 0.92
N PHE A 87 -13.58 -8.14 2.05
CA PHE A 87 -14.20 -9.44 2.32
C PHE A 87 -15.66 -9.25 2.68
N LYS A 88 -16.48 -10.28 2.43
CA LYS A 88 -17.83 -10.39 3.00
C LYS A 88 -17.74 -11.00 4.39
N ASP A 89 -18.17 -10.27 5.42
CA ASP A 89 -18.26 -10.81 6.78
C ASP A 89 -19.70 -11.22 7.07
N THR A 90 -19.97 -12.52 6.95
CA THR A 90 -21.30 -13.12 7.19
C THR A 90 -21.74 -13.06 8.65
N SER A 91 -20.83 -12.73 9.59
CA SER A 91 -21.19 -12.58 11.00
C SER A 91 -21.77 -11.20 11.33
N THR A 92 -21.47 -10.19 10.52
CA THR A 92 -21.88 -8.79 10.76
C THR A 92 -22.73 -8.20 9.64
N ASP A 93 -22.87 -8.92 8.52
CA ASP A 93 -23.47 -8.47 7.25
C ASP A 93 -22.86 -7.17 6.71
N LYS A 94 -21.64 -6.83 7.15
CA LYS A 94 -20.87 -5.67 6.71
C LYS A 94 -19.59 -6.10 6.02
N PRO A 95 -19.13 -5.39 4.97
CA PRO A 95 -17.83 -5.67 4.39
C PRO A 95 -16.71 -5.50 5.42
N LYS A 96 -15.74 -6.40 5.40
CA LYS A 96 -14.53 -6.31 6.22
C LYS A 96 -13.35 -5.93 5.35
N VAL A 97 -12.64 -4.88 5.74
CA VAL A 97 -11.53 -4.35 4.95
C VAL A 97 -10.22 -4.62 5.65
N LEU A 98 -9.30 -5.26 4.95
CA LEU A 98 -7.91 -5.44 5.37
C LEU A 98 -7.03 -4.42 4.66
N MET A 99 -6.22 -3.69 5.41
CA MET A 99 -5.10 -2.90 4.89
C MET A 99 -3.79 -3.63 5.16
N CYS A 100 -2.93 -3.67 4.15
CA CYS A 100 -1.63 -4.31 4.18
C CYS A 100 -0.53 -3.34 3.75
N SER A 101 0.63 -3.42 4.39
CA SER A 101 1.91 -2.91 3.89
C SER A 101 2.93 -4.04 3.97
N ASP A 102 3.42 -4.52 2.83
CA ASP A 102 4.23 -5.73 2.78
C ASP A 102 5.67 -5.45 2.36
N ALA A 103 6.63 -5.42 3.30
CA ALA A 103 8.02 -5.12 2.96
C ALA A 103 8.79 -6.32 2.37
N ARG A 104 8.23 -7.53 2.30
CA ARG A 104 8.96 -8.73 1.83
C ARG A 104 9.67 -8.54 0.47
N PRO A 105 9.04 -7.93 -0.56
CA PRO A 105 9.68 -7.64 -1.85
C PRO A 105 10.42 -6.29 -1.89
N SER A 106 10.56 -5.57 -0.77
CA SER A 106 11.06 -4.19 -0.78
C SER A 106 12.56 -4.03 -1.01
N SER A 107 13.33 -5.12 -1.00
CA SER A 107 14.78 -5.06 -1.10
C SER A 107 15.38 -6.39 -1.56
N LEU A 108 16.40 -6.31 -2.42
CA LEU A 108 17.21 -7.45 -2.87
C LEU A 108 18.09 -8.06 -1.77
N LYS A 109 18.34 -7.33 -0.68
CA LYS A 109 18.99 -7.90 0.50
C LYS A 109 18.15 -9.02 1.10
N GLN A 110 18.82 -10.08 1.54
CA GLN A 110 18.18 -11.27 2.07
C GLN A 110 17.87 -11.11 3.56
N ASP A 111 16.86 -11.79 4.08
CA ASP A 111 16.58 -11.76 5.52
C ASP A 111 17.66 -12.50 6.33
N ARG A 112 18.31 -13.49 5.70
CA ARG A 112 19.32 -14.36 6.32
C ARG A 112 20.56 -14.50 5.43
N GLY A 113 21.34 -13.43 5.31
CA GLY A 113 22.69 -13.48 4.76
C GLY A 113 23.75 -13.88 5.81
N PRO A 114 24.92 -14.42 5.40
CA PRO A 114 26.01 -14.77 6.30
C PRO A 114 26.64 -13.53 6.95
N LEU A 115 26.62 -12.37 6.28
CA LEU A 115 27.14 -11.10 6.78
C LEU A 115 26.02 -10.22 7.33
N LYS A 116 26.32 -9.43 8.37
CA LYS A 116 25.36 -8.46 8.94
C LYS A 116 24.85 -7.45 7.91
N GLN A 117 25.69 -6.99 6.99
CA GLN A 117 25.31 -6.01 5.96
C GLN A 117 24.30 -6.54 4.93
N ASP A 118 24.22 -7.87 4.79
CA ASP A 118 23.37 -8.55 3.81
C ASP A 118 22.02 -8.94 4.39
N ARG A 119 21.87 -8.84 5.73
CA ARG A 119 20.62 -9.11 6.44
C ARG A 119 19.73 -7.88 6.45
N MET A 120 18.47 -8.07 6.07
CA MET A 120 17.44 -7.03 6.15
C MET A 120 16.18 -7.59 6.80
N TYR A 121 15.62 -6.89 7.77
CA TYR A 121 14.31 -7.26 8.31
C TYR A 121 13.21 -6.67 7.41
N LYS A 122 12.41 -7.54 6.79
CA LYS A 122 11.39 -7.17 5.79
C LYS A 122 9.99 -7.67 6.18
N PRO A 123 9.41 -7.19 7.31
CA PRO A 123 8.12 -7.66 7.78
C PRO A 123 6.98 -7.16 6.90
N SER A 124 5.88 -7.91 6.88
CA SER A 124 4.58 -7.35 6.53
C SER A 124 3.96 -6.71 7.77
N PHE A 125 3.12 -5.71 7.58
CA PHE A 125 2.24 -5.11 8.59
C PHE A 125 0.83 -5.03 8.03
N ALA A 126 -0.16 -5.13 8.91
CA ALA A 126 -1.56 -5.07 8.49
C ALA A 126 -2.49 -4.68 9.64
N GLY A 127 -3.65 -4.16 9.27
CA GLY A 127 -4.75 -3.86 10.19
C GLY A 127 -6.08 -3.95 9.47
N PHE A 128 -7.14 -4.29 10.21
CA PHE A 128 -8.50 -4.13 9.69
C PHE A 128 -8.89 -2.65 9.76
N VAL A 129 -9.60 -2.19 8.72
CA VAL A 129 -10.03 -0.79 8.58
C VAL A 129 -11.52 -0.70 8.88
N ASP A 130 -11.88 0.10 9.88
CA ASP A 130 -13.27 0.39 10.23
C ASP A 130 -13.87 1.45 9.30
N VAL A 131 -14.12 1.09 8.04
CA VAL A 131 -14.65 2.00 7.01
C VAL A 131 -16.07 1.61 6.61
N ASP A 132 -16.95 2.61 6.46
CA ASP A 132 -18.25 2.39 5.85
C ASP A 132 -18.11 2.44 4.33
N LEU A 133 -18.48 1.36 3.65
CA LEU A 133 -18.44 1.24 2.19
C LEU A 133 -19.83 1.41 1.56
N SER A 134 -20.79 2.03 2.26
CA SER A 134 -22.13 2.30 1.74
C SER A 134 -22.13 3.13 0.45
N ASP A 135 -21.16 4.04 0.29
CA ASP A 135 -20.93 4.82 -0.93
C ASP A 135 -19.82 4.21 -1.83
N GLY A 136 -19.26 3.07 -1.42
CA GLY A 136 -18.22 2.34 -2.12
C GLY A 136 -16.81 2.93 -2.01
N ARG A 137 -16.59 4.02 -1.24
CA ARG A 137 -15.31 4.73 -1.25
C ARG A 137 -14.36 4.29 -0.15
N ILE A 138 -13.08 4.20 -0.50
CA ILE A 138 -12.00 3.99 0.46
C ILE A 138 -10.76 4.79 0.06
N SER A 139 -10.27 5.62 0.97
CA SER A 139 -9.07 6.42 0.77
C SER A 139 -7.81 5.74 1.29
N LEU A 140 -6.70 6.00 0.61
CA LEU A 140 -5.35 5.66 1.05
C LEU A 140 -4.46 6.89 0.82
N ARG A 141 -3.82 7.36 1.88
CA ARG A 141 -2.72 8.32 1.78
C ARG A 141 -1.41 7.64 2.15
N SER A 142 -0.34 7.90 1.41
CA SER A 142 1.00 7.43 1.75
C SER A 142 2.01 8.57 1.67
N LEU A 143 2.65 8.86 2.81
CA LEU A 143 3.85 9.69 2.88
C LEU A 143 5.07 8.79 2.62
N ILE A 144 5.83 9.10 1.58
CA ILE A 144 7.00 8.34 1.16
C ILE A 144 8.22 9.23 1.37
N ASP A 145 9.17 8.78 2.19
CA ASP A 145 10.45 9.46 2.40
C ASP A 145 11.60 8.45 2.48
N HIS A 146 12.15 8.12 1.32
CA HIS A 146 13.30 7.25 1.09
C HIS A 146 13.18 5.86 1.73
N SER A 147 13.44 5.76 3.03
CA SER A 147 13.44 4.50 3.79
C SER A 147 12.22 4.32 4.68
N VAL A 148 11.25 5.23 4.60
CA VAL A 148 9.99 5.14 5.34
C VAL A 148 8.81 5.37 4.41
N VAL A 149 7.76 4.58 4.63
CA VAL A 149 6.43 4.76 4.03
C VAL A 149 5.41 4.75 5.16
N GLU A 150 4.71 5.86 5.36
CA GLU A 150 3.64 6.00 6.34
C GLU A 150 2.31 6.04 5.61
N SER A 151 1.46 5.05 5.88
CA SER A 151 0.23 4.84 5.14
C SER A 151 -0.99 4.98 6.02
N PHE A 152 -1.97 5.76 5.57
CA PHE A 152 -3.18 6.13 6.28
C PHE A 152 -4.38 5.63 5.47
N GLY A 153 -5.00 4.55 5.94
CA GLY A 153 -6.23 4.00 5.36
C GLY A 153 -7.46 4.66 5.95
N ALA A 154 -8.45 4.96 5.09
CA ALA A 154 -9.71 5.58 5.44
C ALA A 154 -9.54 6.82 6.34
N LEU A 155 -8.79 7.81 5.83
CA LEU A 155 -8.51 9.08 6.54
C LEU A 155 -7.84 8.88 7.92
N GLY A 156 -7.01 7.84 8.05
CA GLY A 156 -6.21 7.59 9.25
C GLY A 156 -6.86 6.68 10.29
N LYS A 157 -8.00 6.04 10.00
CA LYS A 157 -8.58 5.00 10.86
C LYS A 157 -7.67 3.79 11.03
N THR A 158 -6.83 3.52 10.04
CA THR A 158 -5.72 2.56 10.17
C THR A 158 -4.45 3.22 9.67
N VAL A 159 -3.40 3.18 10.49
CA VAL A 159 -2.09 3.75 10.15
C VAL A 159 -1.04 2.66 10.20
N ILE A 160 -0.22 2.57 9.16
CA ILE A 160 0.87 1.61 9.06
C ILE A 160 2.14 2.35 8.63
N THR A 161 3.16 2.34 9.49
CA THR A 161 4.49 2.84 9.17
C THR A 161 5.40 1.67 8.85
N SER A 162 6.03 1.70 7.69
CA SER A 162 6.98 0.68 7.22
C SER A 162 8.35 1.28 6.97
N ARG A 163 9.39 0.60 7.45
CA ARG A 163 10.78 0.91 7.12
C ARG A 163 11.26 -0.06 6.05
N VAL A 164 11.79 0.47 4.95
CA VAL A 164 12.27 -0.31 3.80
C VAL A 164 13.59 0.26 3.31
N TYR A 165 14.41 -0.59 2.70
CA TYR A 165 15.77 -0.23 2.30
C TYR A 165 16.13 -0.83 0.94
N PRO A 166 15.42 -0.42 -0.14
CA PRO A 166 15.71 -0.90 -1.49
C PRO A 166 17.14 -0.60 -1.91
N VAL A 167 17.69 -1.45 -2.78
CA VAL A 167 19.03 -1.32 -3.36
C VAL A 167 18.97 -0.51 -4.66
N LYS A 168 17.96 -0.77 -5.49
CA LYS A 168 17.75 -0.19 -6.82
C LYS A 168 16.71 0.91 -6.82
N ALA A 169 15.58 0.73 -6.11
CA ALA A 169 14.49 1.70 -6.06
C ALA A 169 14.78 2.88 -5.12
N VAL A 170 15.88 3.60 -5.38
CA VAL A 170 16.38 4.72 -4.57
C VAL A 170 16.39 6.01 -5.37
N LYS A 171 16.04 7.13 -4.73
CA LYS A 171 16.06 8.48 -5.34
C LYS A 171 15.31 8.50 -6.69
N GLY A 172 15.97 8.95 -7.75
CA GLY A 172 15.38 9.05 -9.10
C GLY A 172 15.08 7.72 -9.78
N ASN A 173 15.55 6.60 -9.23
CA ASN A 173 15.24 5.26 -9.73
C ASN A 173 14.00 4.65 -9.07
N ALA A 174 13.41 5.32 -8.08
CA ALA A 174 12.16 4.89 -7.47
C ALA A 174 10.98 5.29 -8.36
N HIS A 175 10.01 4.40 -8.45
CA HIS A 175 8.74 4.60 -9.15
C HIS A 175 7.58 4.42 -8.19
N LEU A 176 6.44 4.99 -8.57
CA LEU A 176 5.17 4.85 -7.86
C LEU A 176 4.10 4.38 -8.84
N TYR A 177 3.34 3.36 -8.44
CA TYR A 177 2.22 2.87 -9.21
C TYR A 177 0.95 2.80 -8.38
N VAL A 178 -0.19 2.91 -9.04
CA VAL A 178 -1.48 2.43 -8.53
C VAL A 178 -1.79 1.12 -9.22
N PHE A 179 -2.27 0.11 -8.49
CA PHE A 179 -2.45 -1.23 -9.04
C PHE A 179 -3.76 -1.88 -8.59
N ASN A 180 -4.18 -2.89 -9.35
CA ASN A 180 -5.25 -3.80 -8.97
C ASN A 180 -4.94 -5.22 -9.48
N ASN A 181 -4.69 -6.13 -8.55
CA ASN A 181 -4.51 -7.56 -8.81
C ASN A 181 -5.73 -8.39 -8.36
N GLY A 182 -6.86 -7.75 -8.05
CA GLY A 182 -8.14 -8.44 -7.83
C GLY A 182 -8.83 -8.83 -9.13
N THR A 183 -9.80 -9.75 -9.04
CA THR A 183 -10.62 -10.17 -10.19
C THR A 183 -11.61 -9.10 -10.63
N GLN A 184 -11.96 -8.17 -9.74
CA GLN A 184 -12.91 -7.10 -10.03
C GLN A 184 -12.19 -5.83 -10.46
N THR A 185 -12.82 -5.10 -11.38
CA THR A 185 -12.35 -3.74 -11.73
C THR A 185 -12.57 -2.81 -10.55
N VAL A 186 -11.58 -1.97 -10.27
CA VAL A 186 -11.65 -0.92 -9.25
C VAL A 186 -11.61 0.43 -9.97
N ASN A 187 -12.32 1.43 -9.47
CA ASN A 187 -12.23 2.79 -9.99
C ASN A 187 -11.30 3.63 -9.09
N ILE A 188 -10.38 4.36 -9.70
CA ILE A 188 -9.62 5.44 -9.06
C ILE A 188 -10.48 6.69 -9.23
N GLU A 189 -11.24 7.03 -8.19
CA GLU A 189 -12.15 8.17 -8.20
C GLU A 189 -11.33 9.46 -8.30
N SER A 190 -10.34 9.60 -7.43
CA SER A 190 -9.34 10.67 -7.45
C SER A 190 -7.96 10.14 -7.08
N LEU A 191 -6.93 10.81 -7.60
CA LEU A 191 -5.54 10.61 -7.18
C LEU A 191 -4.80 11.92 -7.33
N ASP A 192 -4.27 12.38 -6.20
CA ASP A 192 -3.41 13.54 -6.09
C ASP A 192 -2.04 13.11 -5.55
N ALA A 193 -0.99 13.69 -6.10
CA ALA A 193 0.38 13.37 -5.72
C ALA A 193 1.26 14.61 -5.79
N TRP A 194 2.06 14.81 -4.75
CA TRP A 194 2.93 15.96 -4.59
C TRP A 194 4.37 15.50 -4.37
N SER A 195 5.29 16.09 -5.13
CA SER A 195 6.72 16.04 -4.77
C SER A 195 6.91 16.83 -3.50
N MET A 196 7.51 16.21 -2.49
CA MET A 196 7.76 16.87 -1.22
C MET A 196 9.18 17.45 -1.24
N GLU A 197 9.33 18.74 -0.95
CA GLU A 197 10.65 19.34 -0.77
C GLU A 197 11.29 18.86 0.54
N LYS A 198 12.63 18.91 0.60
CA LYS A 198 13.31 18.62 1.86
C LYS A 198 12.97 19.69 2.88
N PRO A 199 12.72 19.33 4.15
CA PRO A 199 12.50 20.33 5.18
C PRO A 199 13.74 21.21 5.34
N LEU A 200 13.54 22.47 5.70
CA LEU A 200 14.63 23.36 6.07
C LEU A 200 15.32 22.78 7.31
N GLN A 201 16.62 22.50 7.20
CA GLN A 201 17.43 22.24 8.39
C GLN A 201 17.58 23.56 9.14
N MET A 202 16.94 23.67 10.30
CA MET A 202 17.25 24.76 11.21
C MET A 202 18.67 24.54 11.71
N MET A 203 19.62 25.33 11.19
CA MET A 203 20.95 25.44 11.80
C MET A 203 20.74 26.09 13.18
N ASN A 204 20.80 25.30 14.25
CA ASN A 204 20.93 25.82 15.60
C ASN A 204 22.31 26.49 15.73
N ASN A 205 22.43 27.74 15.29
CA ASN A 205 23.58 28.60 15.56
C ASN A 205 23.54 29.12 17.01
N GLY A 206 23.50 28.21 17.98
CA GLY A 206 23.64 28.52 19.40
C GLY A 206 22.60 27.84 20.31
N ALA A 207 23.07 26.84 21.06
CA ALA A 207 22.77 26.57 22.47
C ALA A 207 23.05 25.10 22.81
N LEU A 208 24.33 24.80 23.10
CA LEU A 208 24.84 24.13 24.30
C LEU A 208 26.37 24.09 24.24
#